data_AF-A0A1G0LAB9-F1
#
_entry.id   AF-A0A1G0LAB9-F1
#
_cell.length_a   1.000
_cell.length_b   1.000
_cell.length_c   1.000
_cell.angle_alpha   90.00
_cell.angle_beta   90.00
_cell.angle_gamma   90.00
#
_symmetry.space_group_name_H-M   'P 1'
#
loop_
_entity.id
_entity.type
_entity.pdbx_description
1 polymer ?
#
loop_
_entity_poly.entity_id
_entity_poly.type
_entity_poly.pdbx_seq_one_letter_code
_entity_poly.pdbx_strand_id
1 'polypeptide(L)'
;MPAKSPIITSNTADKLIAMGEQIRAHRKALRISTTAAAEAAGMSRVTLHRIEKGEPAVTMGAYVSAMAALGLNFGLVTPAELIEPHHEVNREGWIPARICQKDYPQLNQLAWQAHGAETLSPTEAWDIYERNWRHMDEQALMEHERQLIDALRMAFAGGDSHV
;
A
#
# COMPACT_ATOMS: atom_id res chain seq x y z
N MET A 1 -31.72 13.05 -21.80
CA MET A 1 -30.96 12.32 -22.84
C MET A 1 -29.58 12.01 -22.27
N PRO A 2 -29.02 10.80 -22.44
CA PRO A 2 -27.65 10.54 -22.02
C PRO A 2 -26.68 11.47 -22.76
N ALA A 3 -25.63 11.93 -22.08
CA ALA A 3 -24.60 12.74 -22.69
C ALA A 3 -23.95 11.99 -23.86
N LYS A 4 -23.53 12.72 -24.90
CA LYS A 4 -22.79 12.14 -26.02
C LYS A 4 -21.48 11.55 -25.49
N SER A 5 -21.23 10.27 -25.76
CA SER A 5 -19.99 9.62 -25.34
C SER A 5 -18.77 10.37 -25.90
N PRO A 6 -17.77 10.66 -25.08
CA PRO A 6 -16.51 11.23 -25.56
C PRO A 6 -15.81 10.23 -26.49
N ILE A 7 -15.05 10.76 -27.45
CA ILE A 7 -14.13 9.93 -28.26
C ILE A 7 -12.96 9.56 -27.35
N ILE A 8 -12.79 8.28 -27.08
CA ILE A 8 -11.75 7.76 -26.18
C ILE A 8 -10.91 6.69 -26.88
N THR A 9 -9.68 6.51 -26.39
CA THR A 9 -8.79 5.44 -26.86
C THR A 9 -9.24 4.08 -26.30
N SER A 10 -8.81 2.98 -26.93
CA SER A 10 -9.08 1.61 -26.43
C SER A 10 -8.58 1.42 -25.00
N ASN A 11 -7.34 1.84 -24.71
CA ASN A 11 -6.77 1.79 -23.36
C ASN A 11 -7.63 2.55 -22.33
N THR A 12 -8.17 3.71 -22.69
CA THR A 12 -9.10 4.45 -21.82
C THR A 12 -10.39 3.68 -21.59
N ALA A 13 -10.93 3.03 -22.63
CA ALA A 13 -12.14 2.20 -22.51
C ALA A 13 -11.89 0.98 -21.60
N ASP A 14 -10.77 0.29 -21.78
CA ASP A 14 -10.41 -0.88 -20.97
C ASP A 14 -10.25 -0.51 -19.49
N LYS A 15 -9.64 0.65 -19.19
CA LYS A 15 -9.53 1.17 -17.83
C LYS A 15 -10.90 1.46 -17.20
N LEU A 16 -11.83 2.04 -17.97
CA LEU A 16 -13.19 2.29 -17.48
C LEU A 16 -13.95 0.99 -17.23
N ILE A 17 -13.83 0.01 -18.12
CA ILE A 17 -14.44 -1.33 -17.95
C ILE A 17 -13.89 -1.98 -16.67
N ALA A 18 -12.58 -2.00 -16.49
CA ALA A 18 -11.94 -2.55 -15.30
C ALA A 18 -12.42 -1.86 -14.01
N MET A 19 -12.52 -0.53 -14.03
CA MET A 19 -13.07 0.24 -12.90
C MET A 19 -14.53 -0.14 -12.60
N GLY A 20 -15.37 -0.24 -13.63
CA GLY A 20 -16.78 -0.66 -13.48
C GLY A 20 -16.92 -2.07 -12.91
N GLU A 21 -16.08 -3.00 -13.34
CA GLU A 21 -16.04 -4.38 -12.84
C GLU A 21 -15.62 -4.43 -11.36
N GLN A 22 -14.63 -3.64 -10.96
CA GLN A 22 -14.21 -3.52 -9.55
C GLN A 22 -15.33 -3.00 -8.66
N ILE A 23 -16.04 -1.95 -9.09
CA ILE A 23 -17.20 -1.41 -8.37
C ILE A 23 -18.28 -2.49 -8.20
N ARG A 24 -18.59 -3.22 -9.28
CA ARG A 24 -19.56 -4.32 -9.28
C ARG A 24 -19.14 -5.46 -8.37
N ALA A 25 -17.87 -5.84 -8.39
CA ALA A 25 -17.31 -6.90 -7.54
C ALA A 25 -17.41 -6.51 -6.06
N HIS A 26 -17.03 -5.28 -5.71
CA HIS A 26 -17.13 -4.79 -4.34
C HIS A 26 -18.58 -4.78 -3.82
N ARG A 27 -19.52 -4.26 -4.62
CA ARG A 27 -20.95 -4.32 -4.27
C ARG A 27 -21.42 -5.76 -4.02
N LYS A 28 -21.03 -6.70 -4.88
CA LYS A 28 -21.39 -8.12 -4.72
C LYS A 28 -20.77 -8.73 -3.46
N ALA A 29 -19.54 -8.38 -3.11
CA ALA A 29 -18.89 -8.82 -1.88
C ALA A 29 -19.66 -8.36 -0.63
N LEU A 30 -20.21 -7.15 -0.66
CA LEU A 30 -21.10 -6.61 0.37
C LEU A 30 -22.52 -7.19 0.33
N ARG A 31 -22.85 -8.06 -0.65
CA ARG A 31 -24.18 -8.62 -0.90
C ARG A 31 -25.28 -7.55 -1.10
N ILE A 32 -24.91 -6.37 -1.57
CA ILE A 32 -25.84 -5.27 -1.82
C ILE A 32 -26.47 -5.44 -3.21
N SER A 33 -27.78 -5.27 -3.31
CA SER A 33 -28.49 -5.33 -4.59
C SER A 33 -28.20 -4.10 -5.45
N THR A 34 -28.31 -4.23 -6.77
CA THR A 34 -28.14 -3.09 -7.68
C THR A 34 -29.16 -1.98 -7.41
N THR A 35 -30.38 -2.31 -6.97
CA THR A 35 -31.40 -1.31 -6.63
C THR A 35 -31.02 -0.55 -5.37
N ALA A 36 -30.65 -1.25 -4.29
CA ALA A 36 -30.26 -0.62 -3.04
C ALA A 36 -29.02 0.28 -3.20
N ALA A 37 -28.00 -0.17 -3.94
CA ALA A 37 -26.83 0.64 -4.22
C ALA A 37 -27.17 1.89 -5.07
N ALA A 38 -28.06 1.77 -6.05
CA ALA A 38 -28.45 2.89 -6.89
C ALA A 38 -29.24 3.94 -6.09
N GLU A 39 -30.16 3.50 -5.23
CA GLU A 39 -30.92 4.35 -4.31
C GLU A 39 -29.99 5.08 -3.33
N ALA A 40 -29.07 4.36 -2.69
CA ALA A 40 -28.08 4.94 -1.78
C ALA A 40 -27.17 5.97 -2.49
N ALA A 41 -26.86 5.74 -3.77
CA ALA A 41 -26.07 6.66 -4.58
C ALA A 41 -26.90 7.81 -5.21
N GLY A 42 -28.21 7.88 -4.94
CA GLY A 42 -29.09 8.94 -5.45
C GLY A 42 -29.29 8.90 -6.97
N MET A 43 -29.25 7.72 -7.60
CA MET A 43 -29.33 7.56 -9.05
C MET A 43 -30.26 6.43 -9.48
N SER A 44 -30.57 6.39 -10.79
CA SER A 44 -31.36 5.28 -11.34
C SER A 44 -30.55 3.97 -11.37
N ARG A 45 -31.24 2.83 -11.23
CA ARG A 45 -30.66 1.49 -11.43
C ARG A 45 -29.94 1.35 -12.79
N VAL A 46 -30.48 1.99 -13.83
CA VAL A 46 -29.90 1.98 -15.18
C VAL A 46 -28.56 2.74 -15.18
N THR A 47 -28.47 3.86 -14.48
CA THR A 47 -27.20 4.61 -14.33
C THR A 47 -26.15 3.76 -13.64
N LEU A 48 -26.49 3.11 -12.51
CA LEU A 48 -25.55 2.22 -11.82
C LEU A 48 -25.10 1.05 -12.70
N HIS A 49 -26.02 0.47 -13.49
CA HIS A 49 -25.67 -0.60 -14.43
C HIS A 49 -24.68 -0.13 -15.53
N ARG A 50 -24.80 1.11 -16.00
CA ARG A 50 -23.86 1.72 -16.96
C ARG A 50 -22.50 1.98 -16.33
N ILE A 51 -22.47 2.42 -15.07
CA ILE A 51 -21.25 2.57 -14.26
C ILE A 51 -20.53 1.23 -14.11
N GLU A 52 -21.25 0.18 -13.72
CA GLU A 52 -20.68 -1.17 -13.57
C GLU A 52 -20.16 -1.78 -14.89
N LYS A 53 -20.54 -1.21 -16.03
CA LYS A 53 -20.02 -1.57 -17.36
C LYS A 53 -18.88 -0.67 -17.84
N GLY A 54 -18.49 0.34 -17.07
CA GLY A 54 -17.45 1.28 -17.47
C GLY A 54 -17.89 2.23 -18.59
N GLU A 55 -19.16 2.61 -18.66
CA GLU A 55 -19.63 3.44 -19.76
C GLU A 55 -19.04 4.87 -19.69
N PRO A 56 -18.38 5.38 -20.75
CA PRO A 56 -17.68 6.68 -20.72
C PRO A 56 -18.59 7.90 -20.65
N ALA A 57 -19.85 7.78 -21.08
CA ALA A 57 -20.82 8.88 -21.09
C ALA A 57 -21.43 9.17 -19.71
N VAL A 58 -21.14 8.34 -18.70
CA VAL A 58 -21.59 8.59 -17.34
C VAL A 58 -20.70 9.65 -16.69
N THR A 59 -21.30 10.59 -15.97
CA THR A 59 -20.57 11.69 -15.34
C THR A 59 -19.62 11.16 -14.25
N MET A 60 -18.46 11.79 -14.09
CA MET A 60 -17.53 11.47 -13.01
C MET A 60 -18.20 11.57 -11.63
N GLY A 61 -19.08 12.56 -11.44
CA GLY A 61 -19.86 12.70 -10.22
C GLY A 61 -20.72 11.46 -9.91
N ALA A 62 -21.33 10.84 -10.91
CA ALA A 62 -22.12 9.63 -10.71
C ALA A 62 -21.23 8.42 -10.34
N TYR A 63 -20.04 8.28 -10.94
CA TYR A 63 -19.07 7.27 -10.52
C TYR A 63 -18.67 7.45 -9.05
N VAL A 64 -18.32 8.67 -8.65
CA VAL A 64 -17.92 8.97 -7.27
C VAL A 64 -19.07 8.76 -6.28
N SER A 65 -20.30 9.16 -6.61
CA SER A 65 -21.49 8.87 -5.79
C SER A 65 -21.71 7.36 -5.60
N ALA A 66 -21.53 6.56 -6.64
CA ALA A 66 -21.65 5.10 -6.54
C ALA A 66 -20.56 4.49 -5.67
N MET A 67 -19.31 4.95 -5.81
CA MET A 67 -18.19 4.52 -4.96
C MET A 67 -18.42 4.89 -3.50
N ALA A 68 -18.82 6.13 -3.22
CA ALA A 68 -19.13 6.61 -1.88
C ALA A 68 -20.27 5.80 -1.22
N ALA A 69 -21.34 5.50 -1.96
CA ALA A 69 -22.44 4.67 -1.46
C ALA A 69 -22.04 3.23 -1.13
N LEU A 70 -20.94 2.74 -1.71
CA LEU A 70 -20.37 1.43 -1.46
C LEU A 70 -19.18 1.47 -0.48
N GLY A 71 -18.83 2.63 0.07
CA GLY A 71 -17.67 2.78 0.97
C GLY A 71 -16.30 2.72 0.27
N LEU A 72 -16.26 2.90 -1.05
CA LEU A 72 -15.02 2.96 -1.81
C LEU A 72 -14.46 4.38 -1.84
N ASN A 73 -13.16 4.51 -1.57
CA ASN A 73 -12.45 5.77 -1.72
C ASN A 73 -12.03 5.98 -3.19
N PHE A 74 -12.22 7.21 -3.68
CA PHE A 74 -11.73 7.65 -4.98
C PHE A 74 -10.65 8.69 -4.78
N GLY A 75 -9.49 8.48 -5.39
CA GLY A 75 -8.35 9.38 -5.29
C GLY A 75 -7.40 9.20 -6.48
N LEU A 76 -6.49 10.15 -6.63
CA LEU A 76 -5.34 10.00 -7.51
C LEU A 76 -4.21 9.42 -6.69
N VAL A 77 -3.67 8.28 -7.12
CA VAL A 77 -2.47 7.70 -6.53
C VAL A 77 -1.31 8.04 -7.47
N THR A 78 -0.28 8.68 -6.95
CA THR A 78 0.94 8.94 -7.73
C THR A 78 1.70 7.63 -7.94
N PRO A 79 2.45 7.47 -9.05
CA PRO A 79 3.31 6.29 -9.21
C PRO A 79 4.34 6.13 -8.08
N ALA A 80 4.71 7.21 -7.39
CA ALA A 80 5.55 7.15 -6.19
C ALA A 80 4.82 6.51 -5.00
N GLU A 81 3.50 6.74 -4.85
CA GLU A 81 2.67 6.04 -3.86
C GLU A 81 2.42 4.57 -4.23
N LEU A 82 2.61 4.16 -5.49
CA LEU A 82 2.71 2.74 -5.87
C LEU A 82 4.10 2.13 -5.56
N ILE A 83 5.09 2.97 -5.29
CA ILE A 83 6.46 2.61 -4.88
C ILE A 83 6.64 2.72 -3.35
N GLU A 84 5.65 3.25 -2.63
CA GLU A 84 5.56 3.16 -1.18
C GLU A 84 4.75 1.91 -0.82
N PRO A 85 5.41 0.75 -0.64
CA PRO A 85 4.78 -0.31 0.09
C PRO A 85 4.73 0.16 1.55
N HIS A 86 3.63 0.80 1.95
CA HIS A 86 3.02 0.47 3.24
C HIS A 86 2.47 -0.97 3.19
N HIS A 87 3.26 -1.90 2.65
CA HIS A 87 3.07 -3.30 2.86
C HIS A 87 3.60 -3.59 4.25
N GLU A 88 2.65 -3.78 5.16
CA GLU A 88 2.64 -4.90 6.09
C GLU A 88 2.77 -6.23 5.29
N VAL A 89 3.82 -6.39 4.48
CA VAL A 89 4.27 -7.73 4.08
C VAL A 89 4.87 -8.26 5.35
N ASN A 90 4.29 -9.33 5.88
CA ASN A 90 4.87 -10.10 6.97
C ASN A 90 6.36 -10.34 6.66
N ARG A 91 7.25 -9.61 7.35
CA ARG A 91 8.71 -9.61 7.12
C ARG A 91 9.42 -10.64 7.98
N GLU A 92 8.72 -11.62 8.55
CA GLU A 92 9.35 -12.73 9.28
C GLU A 92 10.45 -13.37 8.41
N GLY A 93 11.72 -13.09 8.74
CA GLY A 93 12.89 -13.63 8.04
C GLY A 93 13.37 -12.91 6.78
N TRP A 94 12.80 -11.75 6.40
CA TRP A 94 13.27 -10.97 5.23
C TRP A 94 14.33 -9.93 5.60
N ILE A 95 15.46 -9.92 4.91
CA ILE A 95 16.55 -8.93 5.10
C ILE A 95 16.76 -8.11 3.82
N PRO A 96 16.55 -6.77 3.85
CA PRO A 96 16.84 -5.90 2.72
C PRO A 96 18.35 -5.82 2.42
N ALA A 97 18.76 -5.89 1.15
CA ALA A 97 20.18 -5.77 0.77
C ALA A 97 20.81 -4.40 1.11
N ARG A 98 19.98 -3.36 1.28
CA ARG A 98 20.36 -2.04 1.80
C ARG A 98 19.29 -1.55 2.77
N ILE A 99 19.71 -1.15 3.95
CA ILE A 99 18.86 -0.70 5.06
C ILE A 99 19.03 0.80 5.20
N CYS A 100 17.99 1.58 4.92
CA CYS A 100 18.02 3.03 5.12
C CYS A 100 17.86 3.35 6.60
N GLN A 101 18.81 4.08 7.19
CA GLN A 101 18.76 4.37 8.63
C GLN A 101 17.51 5.18 9.02
N LYS A 102 17.01 6.03 8.12
CA LYS A 102 15.84 6.90 8.37
C LYS A 102 14.54 6.13 8.64
N ASP A 103 14.45 4.87 8.19
CA ASP A 103 13.25 4.03 8.33
C ASP A 103 13.21 3.32 9.70
N TYR A 104 14.32 3.36 10.45
CA TYR A 104 14.56 2.60 11.69
C TYR A 104 15.13 3.54 12.76
N PRO A 105 14.29 4.13 13.63
CA PRO A 105 14.68 5.16 14.58
C PRO A 105 15.76 4.71 15.57
N GLN A 106 15.69 3.46 16.06
CA GLN A 106 16.71 2.93 16.96
C GLN A 106 18.00 2.70 16.20
N LEU A 107 17.96 2.13 15.00
CA LEU A 107 19.17 2.00 14.17
C LEU A 107 19.83 3.36 13.91
N ASN A 108 19.04 4.37 13.56
CA ASN A 108 19.52 5.73 13.30
C ASN A 108 20.16 6.36 14.55
N GLN A 109 19.60 6.11 15.73
CA GLN A 109 20.13 6.61 17.00
C GLN A 109 21.44 5.89 17.39
N LEU A 110 21.52 4.59 17.16
CA LEU A 110 22.69 3.75 17.50
C LEU A 110 23.84 3.93 16.49
N ALA A 111 23.53 4.28 15.23
CA ALA A 111 24.49 4.50 14.15
C ALA A 111 25.24 5.84 14.25
N TRP A 112 25.28 6.50 15.41
CA TRP A 112 25.96 7.78 15.62
C TRP A 112 27.46 7.76 15.24
N GLN A 113 28.12 6.60 15.26
CA GLN A 113 29.51 6.41 14.81
C GLN A 113 29.65 6.23 13.29
N ALA A 114 28.59 5.83 12.60
CA ALA A 114 28.56 5.69 11.15
C ALA A 114 28.31 7.07 10.52
N HIS A 115 29.33 7.94 10.55
CA HIS A 115 29.28 9.28 9.99
C HIS A 115 28.87 9.28 8.50
N GLY A 116 27.58 9.50 8.22
CA GLY A 116 27.08 9.93 6.91
C GLY A 116 26.60 8.86 5.92
N ALA A 117 26.53 7.58 6.30
CA ALA A 117 25.97 6.55 5.41
C ALA A 117 24.45 6.51 5.54
N GLU A 118 23.69 7.10 4.61
CA GLU A 118 22.21 7.04 4.65
C GLU A 118 21.67 5.60 4.53
N THR A 119 22.48 4.69 4.01
CA THR A 119 22.15 3.27 3.80
C THR A 119 23.26 2.37 4.33
N LEU A 120 22.88 1.31 5.06
CA LEU A 120 23.76 0.29 5.63
C LEU A 120 23.52 -1.06 4.96
N SER A 121 24.55 -1.90 4.90
CA SER A 121 24.40 -3.32 4.59
C SER A 121 23.78 -4.08 5.78
N PRO A 122 23.19 -5.27 5.54
CA PRO A 122 22.67 -6.11 6.62
C PRO A 122 23.66 -6.44 7.73
N THR A 123 24.91 -6.71 7.37
CA THR A 123 25.98 -7.02 8.31
C THR A 123 26.34 -5.81 9.16
N GLU A 124 26.46 -4.63 8.55
CA GLU A 124 26.74 -3.40 9.29
C GLU A 124 25.60 -3.03 10.25
N ALA A 125 24.35 -3.21 9.82
CA ALA A 125 23.19 -2.98 10.67
C ALA A 125 23.18 -3.95 11.87
N TRP A 126 23.47 -5.24 11.65
CA TRP A 126 23.58 -6.23 12.72
C TRP A 126 24.69 -5.88 13.72
N ASP A 127 25.89 -5.55 13.25
CA ASP A 127 27.03 -5.16 14.09
C ASP A 127 26.69 -3.95 14.98
N ILE A 128 25.95 -2.97 14.44
CA ILE A 128 25.51 -1.79 15.20
C ILE A 128 24.53 -2.20 16.31
N TYR A 129 23.56 -3.06 16.02
CA TYR A 129 22.62 -3.55 17.02
C TYR A 129 23.29 -4.38 18.11
N GLU A 130 24.20 -5.29 17.75
CA GLU A 130 24.89 -6.15 18.71
C GLU A 130 25.76 -5.32 19.67
N ARG A 131 26.58 -4.40 19.12
CA ARG A 131 27.50 -3.58 19.92
C ARG A 131 26.78 -2.58 20.81
N ASN A 132 25.64 -2.07 20.37
CA ASN A 132 24.90 -1.02 21.08
C ASN A 132 23.61 -1.51 21.74
N TRP A 133 23.42 -2.83 21.89
CA TRP A 133 22.21 -3.42 22.46
C TRP A 133 21.79 -2.79 23.80
N ARG A 134 22.77 -2.45 24.66
CA ARG A 134 22.55 -1.82 25.96
C ARG A 134 21.98 -0.39 25.89
N HIS A 135 22.08 0.26 24.75
CA HIS A 135 21.63 1.64 24.52
C HIS A 135 20.35 1.71 23.68
N MET A 136 19.81 0.57 23.26
CA MET A 136 18.55 0.49 22.55
C MET A 136 17.37 0.74 23.48
N ASP A 137 16.46 1.61 23.07
CA ASP A 137 15.22 1.88 23.80
C ASP A 137 14.11 0.93 23.32
N GLU A 138 13.80 -0.08 24.14
CA GLU A 138 12.75 -1.06 23.85
C GLU A 138 11.35 -0.45 23.76
N GLN A 139 11.10 0.71 24.39
CA GLN A 139 9.80 1.37 24.37
C GLN A 139 9.55 2.14 23.07
N ALA A 140 10.63 2.58 22.40
CA ALA A 140 10.59 3.29 21.13
C ALA A 140 10.80 2.37 19.91
N LEU A 141 10.93 1.05 20.13
CA LEU A 141 11.17 0.06 19.08
C LEU A 141 9.89 -0.20 18.27
N MET A 142 9.91 0.16 16.99
CA MET A 142 8.78 -0.08 16.09
C MET A 142 8.66 -1.56 15.71
N GLU A 143 7.45 -2.02 15.39
CA GLU A 143 7.18 -3.43 15.08
C GLU A 143 7.97 -3.93 13.86
N HIS A 144 8.09 -3.12 12.80
CA HIS A 144 8.90 -3.47 11.63
C HIS A 144 10.42 -3.43 11.90
N GLU A 145 10.85 -2.65 12.89
CA GLU A 145 12.25 -2.60 13.33
C GLU A 145 12.61 -3.85 14.14
N ARG A 146 11.70 -4.31 15.01
CA ARG A 146 11.80 -5.61 15.70
C ARG A 146 11.92 -6.77 14.72
N GLN A 147 11.07 -6.80 13.70
CA GLN A 147 11.12 -7.83 12.65
C GLN A 147 12.46 -7.83 11.88
N LEU A 148 13.03 -6.65 11.63
CA LEU A 148 14.36 -6.54 11.03
C LEU A 148 15.44 -7.14 11.95
N ILE A 149 15.42 -6.80 13.24
CA ILE A 149 16.37 -7.32 14.23
C ILE A 149 16.28 -8.84 14.33
N ASP A 150 15.07 -9.39 14.37
CA ASP A 150 14.84 -10.84 14.43
C ASP A 150 15.34 -11.53 13.15
N ALA A 151 15.08 -10.95 11.97
CA ALA A 151 15.59 -11.47 10.70
C ALA A 151 17.12 -11.43 10.64
N LEU A 152 17.75 -10.30 11.02
CA LEU A 152 19.21 -10.16 11.09
C LEU A 152 19.82 -11.16 12.07
N ARG A 153 19.20 -11.33 13.24
CA ARG A 153 19.62 -12.32 14.23
C ARG A 153 19.56 -13.73 13.67
N MET A 154 18.47 -14.09 12.97
CA MET A 154 18.35 -15.41 12.34
C MET A 154 19.43 -15.65 11.27
N ALA A 155 19.84 -14.62 10.53
CA ALA A 155 20.86 -14.76 9.48
C ALA A 155 22.31 -14.70 9.99
N PHE A 156 22.60 -13.89 11.02
CA PHE A 156 23.98 -13.57 11.43
C PHE A 156 24.37 -14.06 12.83
N ALA A 157 23.43 -14.36 13.74
CA ALA A 157 23.78 -14.81 15.09
C ALA A 157 24.42 -16.21 15.16
N GLY A 158 24.44 -16.97 14.05
CA GLY A 158 25.15 -18.24 13.93
C GLY A 158 26.54 -18.14 13.30
N GLY A 159 26.99 -16.94 12.91
CA GLY A 159 28.17 -16.71 12.07
C GLY A 159 29.48 -16.37 12.81
N ASP A 160 29.43 -16.10 14.12
CA ASP A 160 30.62 -15.80 14.94
C ASP A 160 31.44 -17.06 15.28
N SER A 161 31.90 -17.72 14.23
CA SER A 161 32.96 -18.73 14.28
C SER A 161 33.79 -18.66 13.01
N HIS A 162 34.44 -17.52 12.77
CA HIS A 162 35.62 -17.48 11.94
C HIS A 162 36.68 -16.53 12.50
N VAL A 163 37.62 -17.15 13.21
CA VAL A 163 39.04 -16.77 13.34
C VAL A 163 39.67 -16.63 11.96
#